data_AF-A0A958GK35-F1
#
_entry.id   AF-A0A958GK35-F1
#
_cell.length_a   1.000
_cell.length_b   1.000
_cell.length_c   1.000
_cell.angle_alpha   90.00
_cell.angle_beta   90.00
_cell.angle_gamma   90.00
#
_symmetry.space_group_name_H-M   'P 1'
#
loop_
_entity.id
_entity.type
_entity.pdbx_description
1 polymer ?
#
loop_
_entity_poly.entity_id
_entity_poly.type
_entity_poly.pdbx_seq_one_letter_code
_entity_poly.pdbx_strand_id
1 'polypeptide(L)' 'GTASLELAYEVAAQFELNSKEAQKIVKKVGKAVATWHEVGEGLGISKAGIKRMASAFEHEDLDRAT' A
#
# COMPACT_ATOMS: atom_id res chain seq x y z
N GLY A 1 14.67 3.08 -3.25
CA GLY A 1 13.91 4.24 -2.78
C GLY A 1 12.80 3.72 -1.90
N THR A 2 12.76 4.15 -0.65
CA THR A 2 11.67 3.81 0.28
C THR A 2 10.46 4.66 -0.11
N ALA A 3 9.42 4.02 -0.66
CA ALA A 3 8.13 4.66 -0.78
C ALA A 3 7.51 4.67 0.63
N SER A 4 7.37 5.86 1.24
CA SER A 4 6.76 6.00 2.56
C SER A 4 5.52 6.88 2.53
N LEU A 5 4.60 6.64 3.46
CA LEU A 5 3.40 7.47 3.60
C LEU A 5 3.73 8.91 4.01
N GLU A 6 4.80 9.13 4.78
CA GLU A 6 5.29 10.48 5.12
C GLU A 6 5.52 11.28 3.86
N LEU A 7 6.32 10.74 2.94
CA LEU A 7 6.66 11.42 1.71
C LEU A 7 5.42 11.65 0.85
N ALA A 8 4.51 10.67 0.81
CA ALA A 8 3.24 10.81 0.10
C ALA A 8 2.37 11.94 0.65
N TYR A 9 2.35 12.14 1.98
CA TYR A 9 1.64 13.27 2.59
C TYR A 9 2.34 14.61 2.38
N GLU A 10 3.68 14.65 2.39
CA GLU A 10 4.46 15.86 2.12
C GLU A 10 4.18 16.42 0.71
N VAL A 11 4.04 15.54 -0.28
CA VAL A 11 3.79 15.94 -1.68
C VAL A 11 2.32 16.10 -2.01
N ALA A 12 1.38 15.72 -1.13
CA ALA A 12 -0.06 15.72 -1.41
C ALA A 12 -0.58 17.11 -1.87
N ALA A 13 -0.02 18.18 -1.30
CA ALA A 13 -0.37 19.55 -1.68
C ALA A 13 0.00 19.90 -3.14
N GLN A 14 1.02 19.25 -3.71
CA GLN A 14 1.38 19.42 -5.13
C GLN A 14 0.34 18.83 -6.08
N PHE A 15 -0.55 17.97 -5.56
CA PHE A 15 -1.68 17.38 -6.28
C PHE A 15 -3.02 18.01 -5.88
N GLU A 16 -3.00 19.17 -5.21
CA GLU A 16 -4.20 19.89 -4.75
C GLU A 16 -5.07 19.07 -3.78
N LEU A 17 -4.50 18.06 -3.13
CA LEU A 17 -5.21 17.22 -2.16
C LEU A 17 -5.12 17.83 -0.78
N ASN A 18 -6.26 17.98 -0.12
CA ASN A 18 -6.28 18.27 1.31
C ASN A 18 -6.00 16.98 2.13
N SER A 19 -5.68 17.14 3.41
CA SER A 19 -5.31 16.00 4.28
C SER A 19 -6.39 14.93 4.37
N LYS A 20 -7.68 15.30 4.31
CA LYS A 20 -8.78 14.32 4.37
C LYS A 20 -8.85 13.51 3.07
N GLU A 21 -8.62 14.13 1.92
CA GLU A 21 -8.61 13.46 0.62
C GLU A 21 -7.41 12.52 0.50
N ALA A 22 -6.21 13.00 0.89
CA ALA A 22 -5.01 12.17 0.94
C ALA A 22 -5.20 10.93 1.82
N GLN A 23 -5.71 11.10 3.05
CA GLN A 23 -6.02 9.98 3.95
C GLN A 23 -7.05 9.01 3.35
N LYS A 24 -8.07 9.51 2.66
CA LYS A 24 -9.08 8.68 2.00
C LYS A 24 -8.47 7.83 0.88
N ILE A 25 -7.55 8.40 0.11
CA ILE A 25 -6.83 7.69 -0.96
C ILE A 25 -5.91 6.64 -0.34
N VAL A 26 -5.08 7.02 0.64
CA VAL A 26 -4.21 6.09 1.37
C VAL A 26 -5.01 4.90 1.90
N LYS A 27 -6.17 5.14 2.52
CA LYS A 27 -7.05 4.06 3.01
C LYS A 27 -7.57 3.13 1.94
N LYS A 28 -7.91 3.64 0.77
CA LYS A 28 -8.36 2.81 -0.35
C LYS A 28 -7.23 1.94 -0.88
N VAL A 29 -6.04 2.52 -1.04
CA VAL A 29 -4.85 1.81 -1.52
C VAL A 29 -4.42 0.76 -0.51
N GLY A 30 -4.34 1.12 0.78
CA GLY A 30 -4.00 0.20 1.86
C GLY A 30 -4.91 -1.03 1.90
N LYS A 31 -6.23 -0.85 1.76
CA LYS A 31 -7.17 -1.99 1.67
C LYS A 31 -6.92 -2.89 0.47
N ALA A 32 -6.63 -2.33 -0.70
CA ALA A 32 -6.32 -3.11 -1.90
C ALA A 32 -4.99 -3.86 -1.75
N VAL A 33 -3.99 -3.22 -1.14
CA VAL A 33 -2.70 -3.84 -0.85
C VAL A 33 -2.84 -4.94 0.20
N ALA A 34 -3.69 -4.79 1.23
CA ALA A 34 -3.89 -5.82 2.25
C ALA A 34 -4.35 -7.18 1.69
N THR A 35 -5.06 -7.18 0.56
CA THR A 35 -5.56 -8.39 -0.10
C THR A 35 -4.67 -8.85 -1.27
N TRP A 36 -3.46 -8.32 -1.41
CA TRP A 36 -2.59 -8.58 -2.57
C TRP A 36 -2.26 -10.06 -2.75
N HIS A 37 -2.11 -10.80 -1.66
CA HIS A 37 -1.74 -12.21 -1.67
C HIS A 37 -2.84 -13.07 -2.31
N GLU A 38 -4.11 -12.80 -2.00
CA GLU A 38 -5.28 -13.51 -2.58
C GLU A 38 -5.32 -13.33 -4.09
N VAL A 39 -5.03 -12.11 -4.57
CA VAL A 39 -4.95 -11.80 -6.00
C VAL A 39 -3.78 -12.54 -6.64
N GLY A 40 -2.61 -12.55 -5.99
CA GLY A 40 -1.44 -13.26 -6.47
C GLY A 40 -1.67 -14.78 -6.56
N GLU A 41 -2.33 -15.37 -5.57
CA GLU A 41 -2.74 -16.77 -5.59
C GLU A 41 -3.72 -17.06 -6.74
N GLY A 42 -4.72 -16.19 -6.94
CA GLY A 42 -5.67 -16.29 -8.05
C GLY A 42 -5.02 -16.19 -9.43
N LEU A 43 -3.86 -15.53 -9.54
CA LEU A 43 -3.04 -15.45 -10.76
C LEU A 43 -2.01 -16.59 -10.89
N GLY A 44 -1.98 -17.53 -9.94
CA GLY A 44 -1.10 -18.69 -10.00
C GLY A 44 0.32 -18.45 -9.47
N ILE A 45 0.56 -17.36 -8.73
CA ILE A 45 1.84 -17.14 -8.04
C ILE A 45 2.00 -18.21 -6.95
N SER A 46 3.15 -18.87 -6.92
CA SER A 46 3.43 -19.88 -5.89
C SER A 46 3.53 -19.26 -4.49
N LYS A 47 3.22 -20.04 -3.45
CA LYS A 47 3.38 -19.62 -2.05
C LYS A 47 4.80 -19.13 -1.73
N ALA A 48 5.82 -19.71 -2.36
CA ALA A 48 7.20 -19.26 -2.22
C ALA A 48 7.42 -17.87 -2.84
N GLY A 49 6.79 -17.60 -3.99
CA GLY A 49 6.79 -16.29 -4.63
C GLY A 49 6.06 -15.23 -3.79
N ILE A 50 4.89 -15.55 -3.26
CA ILE A 50 4.15 -14.69 -2.32
C ILE A 50 5.01 -14.39 -1.09
N LYS A 51 5.55 -15.41 -0.43
CA LYS A 51 6.42 -15.23 0.74
C LYS A 51 7.63 -14.33 0.46
N ARG A 52 8.23 -14.44 -0.73
CA ARG A 52 9.35 -13.59 -1.13
C ARG A 52 8.95 -12.12 -1.25
N MET A 53 7.71 -11.85 -1.67
CA MET A 53 7.19 -10.49 -1.88
C MET A 53 6.52 -9.90 -0.63
N ALA A 54 6.22 -10.69 0.39
CA ALA A 54 5.54 -10.25 1.62
C ALA A 54 6.16 -8.97 2.21
N SER A 55 7.48 -8.88 2.37
CA SER A 55 8.13 -7.69 2.95
C SER A 55 7.98 -6.40 2.12
N ALA A 56 7.58 -6.50 0.85
CA ALA A 56 7.35 -5.35 -0.01
C ALA A 56 5.94 -4.76 0.14
N PHE A 57 4.99 -5.52 0.69
CA PHE A 57 3.59 -5.12 0.85
C PHE A 57 3.15 -5.11 2.32
N GLU A 58 3.68 -6.01 3.14
CA GLU A 58 3.36 -6.20 4.56
C GLU A 58 4.42 -5.52 5.42
N HIS A 59 4.27 -4.20 5.58
CA HIS A 59 5.17 -3.34 6.35
C HIS A 59 4.36 -2.29 7.13
N GLU A 60 5.01 -1.54 8.03
CA GLU A 60 4.36 -0.59 8.96
C GLU A 60 3.44 0.43 8.26
N ASP A 61 3.77 0.86 7.05
CA ASP A 61 2.90 1.77 6.28
C ASP A 61 1.58 1.14 5.85
N LEU A 62 1.51 -0.18 5.66
CA LEU A 62 0.24 -0.87 5.42
C LEU A 62 -0.65 -0.82 6.66
N ASP A 63 -0.06 -1.01 7.85
CA ASP A 63 -0.79 -0.93 9.13
C ASP A 63 -1.36 0.49 9.34
N ARG A 64 -0.61 1.52 8.95
CA ARG A 64 -1.06 2.92 9.01
C ARG A 64 -2.11 3.26 7.96
N ALA A 65 -2.15 2.51 6.86
CA ALA A 65 -3.05 2.73 5.73
C ALA A 65 -4.36 1.93 5.82
N THR A 66 -4.50 0.99 6.75
CA THR A 66 -5.72 0.15 6.88
C THR A 66 -6.62 0.61 8.03
#